data_AF-A0A936Y8E5-F1
#
_entry.id   AF-A0A936Y8E5-F1
#
_cell.length_a   1.000
_cell.length_b   1.000
_cell.length_c   1.000
_cell.angle_alpha   90.00
_cell.angle_beta   90.00
_cell.angle_gamma   90.00
#
_symmetry.space_group_name_H-M   'P 1'
#
loop_
_entity.id
_entity.type
_entity.pdbx_description
1 polymer ?
#
loop_
_entity_poly.entity_id
_entity_poly.type
_entity_poly.pdbx_seq_one_letter_code
_entity_poly.pdbx_strand_id
1 'polypeptide(L)'
;MPVKLTLSMFSGRPDPSMMLDDATAKNLFKKLSFGSLKRQTEKTAPLPSVLGYRGLVIEQEGKRLIADMPQRLHYAHDMVYADGKAAKAEEGLESFLFDNFKKLRNVKDLPDFRRTTEVQLKEYLDKRKLYIDNYLKNIDIFRDDIILRPVCPCAPAPDLAAWNTDPDVTWDNNCYNYGTNYRSDSFAQPGEATGQIYTTFSACDVAAPAISVKKGAVSDGLVDKPNQDNKCISPGHLTALVLHSGDYHWYRKGSNGRWSHKPGHTPATLLDNSGNIITDPRTCDRGPYINFCTFMQVIHGRFIIT
;
A
#
# COMPACT_ATOMS: atom_id res chain seq x y z
N MET A 1 13.31 -11.51 27.38
CA MET A 1 13.88 -10.75 26.24
C MET A 1 12.76 -10.48 25.26
N PRO A 2 12.39 -9.22 25.00
CA PRO A 2 11.14 -8.94 24.32
C PRO A 2 11.29 -9.22 22.82
N VAL A 3 10.33 -9.97 22.28
CA VAL A 3 10.20 -10.18 20.83
C VAL A 3 9.08 -9.27 20.35
N LYS A 4 9.39 -8.38 19.42
CA LYS A 4 8.41 -7.51 18.79
C LYS A 4 7.81 -8.24 17.59
N LEU A 5 6.49 -8.35 17.58
CA LEU A 5 5.72 -8.84 16.44
C LEU A 5 4.94 -7.66 15.87
N THR A 6 5.21 -7.35 14.61
CA THR A 6 4.60 -6.25 13.85
C THR A 6 3.74 -6.85 12.76
N LEU A 7 2.47 -6.46 12.75
CA LEU A 7 1.55 -6.72 11.66
C LEU A 7 1.90 -5.75 10.53
N SER A 8 2.59 -6.24 9.50
CA SER A 8 2.97 -5.39 8.39
C SER A 8 1.74 -5.10 7.54
N MET A 9 1.26 -3.86 7.60
CA MET A 9 0.06 -3.46 6.91
C MET A 9 0.17 -2.00 6.49
N PHE A 10 0.38 -1.77 5.20
CA PHE A 10 0.55 -0.40 4.74
C PHE A 10 -0.79 0.32 4.68
N SER A 11 -1.01 1.17 5.68
CA SER A 11 -2.14 2.11 5.79
C SER A 11 -1.62 3.54 5.98
N GLY A 12 -0.32 3.75 5.72
CA GLY A 12 0.53 4.90 6.03
C GLY A 12 0.38 5.55 7.42
N ARG A 13 -0.14 4.79 8.38
CA ARG A 13 0.18 4.91 9.80
C ARG A 13 1.36 3.97 10.12
N PRO A 14 2.04 4.14 11.27
CA PRO A 14 2.96 3.12 11.76
C PRO A 14 2.26 1.76 11.89
N ASP A 15 2.92 0.68 11.44
CA ASP A 15 2.37 -0.68 11.53
C ASP A 15 1.99 -1.04 12.98
N PRO A 16 0.79 -1.64 13.20
CA PRO A 16 0.40 -2.19 14.49
C PRO A 16 1.41 -3.23 14.98
N SER A 17 1.77 -3.16 16.25
CA SER A 17 2.76 -4.08 16.82
C SER A 17 2.47 -4.45 18.26
N MET A 18 3.03 -5.56 18.71
CA MET A 18 2.96 -6.04 20.08
C MET A 18 4.32 -6.55 20.55
N MET A 19 4.62 -6.32 21.82
CA MET A 19 5.75 -6.95 22.49
C MET A 19 5.28 -8.25 23.11
N LEU A 20 5.92 -9.35 22.76
CA LEU A 20 5.64 -10.69 23.27
C LEU A 20 6.54 -10.98 24.47
N ASP A 21 5.96 -11.54 25.53
CA ASP A 21 6.71 -12.16 26.61
C ASP A 21 7.44 -13.44 26.12
N ASP A 22 8.43 -13.89 26.89
CA ASP A 22 9.29 -15.02 26.50
C ASP A 22 8.52 -16.31 26.25
N ALA A 23 7.42 -16.56 26.99
CA ALA A 23 6.61 -17.76 26.83
C ALA A 23 5.81 -17.72 25.51
N THR A 24 5.17 -16.60 25.24
CA THR A 24 4.40 -16.33 24.01
C THR A 24 5.32 -16.32 22.79
N ALA A 25 6.50 -15.70 22.89
CA ALA A 25 7.51 -15.68 21.83
C ALA A 25 8.03 -17.09 21.51
N LYS A 26 8.31 -17.92 22.52
CA LYS A 26 8.69 -19.32 22.30
C LYS A 26 7.58 -20.12 21.61
N ASN A 27 6.30 -19.85 21.90
CA ASN A 27 5.17 -20.46 21.20
C ASN A 27 5.13 -20.03 19.72
N LEU A 28 5.30 -18.73 19.44
CA LEU A 28 5.42 -18.21 18.07
C LEU A 28 6.51 -18.93 17.28
N PHE A 29 7.73 -19.02 17.84
CA PHE A 29 8.85 -19.69 17.16
C PHE A 29 8.65 -21.19 16.98
N LYS A 30 7.88 -21.88 17.84
CA LYS A 30 7.51 -23.29 17.64
C LYS A 30 6.56 -23.49 16.46
N LYS A 31 5.67 -22.52 16.21
CA LYS A 31 4.78 -22.52 15.04
C LYS A 31 5.50 -22.11 13.76
N LEU A 32 6.60 -21.36 13.88
CA LEU A 32 7.41 -20.93 12.75
C LEU A 32 8.39 -22.02 12.34
N SER A 33 8.00 -22.83 11.36
CA SER A 33 8.86 -23.83 10.72
C SER A 33 9.19 -23.41 9.29
N PHE A 34 10.46 -23.44 8.92
CA PHE A 34 10.93 -23.15 7.56
C PHE A 34 12.25 -23.87 7.26
N GLY A 35 12.50 -24.13 5.97
CA GLY A 35 13.73 -24.77 5.52
C GLY A 35 14.96 -23.85 5.61
N SER A 36 16.09 -24.29 5.06
CA SER A 36 17.31 -23.46 5.04
C SER A 36 17.10 -22.17 4.23
N LEU A 37 17.49 -21.03 4.80
CA LEU A 37 17.48 -19.73 4.13
C LEU A 37 18.46 -19.72 2.95
N LYS A 38 17.92 -19.56 1.74
CA LYS A 38 18.68 -19.45 0.48
C LYS A 38 18.68 -18.03 -0.02
N ARG A 39 19.64 -17.67 -0.88
CA ARG A 39 19.72 -16.32 -1.46
C ARG A 39 18.38 -15.94 -2.11
N GLN A 40 17.85 -14.79 -1.70
CA GLN A 40 16.64 -14.24 -2.29
C GLN A 40 16.96 -13.70 -3.68
N THR A 41 16.09 -13.99 -4.64
CA THR A 41 16.06 -13.34 -5.94
C THR A 41 14.62 -12.98 -6.24
N GLU A 42 14.40 -12.00 -7.11
CA GLU A 42 13.07 -11.63 -7.59
C GLU A 42 12.30 -12.88 -8.07
N LYS A 43 12.98 -13.80 -8.79
CA LYS A 43 12.38 -15.02 -9.34
C LYS A 43 12.10 -16.12 -8.33
N THR A 44 12.86 -16.20 -7.23
CA THR A 44 12.81 -17.35 -6.31
C THR A 44 11.98 -17.07 -5.07
N ALA A 45 11.88 -15.81 -4.64
CA ALA A 45 11.14 -15.42 -3.45
C ALA A 45 10.83 -13.90 -3.50
N PRO A 46 9.83 -13.49 -4.29
CA PRO A 46 9.41 -12.11 -4.33
C PRO A 46 8.75 -11.70 -3.02
N LEU A 47 9.12 -10.53 -2.49
CA LEU A 47 8.38 -9.98 -1.34
C LEU A 47 6.93 -9.70 -1.75
N PRO A 48 5.95 -9.96 -0.88
CA PRO A 48 4.55 -9.62 -1.12
C PRO A 48 4.38 -8.16 -1.53
N SER A 49 3.87 -7.95 -2.74
CA SER A 49 3.30 -6.69 -3.17
C SER A 49 1.78 -6.83 -3.04
N VAL A 50 1.28 -6.65 -1.81
CA VAL A 50 -0.16 -6.67 -1.51
C VAL A 50 -0.53 -5.39 -0.75
N LEU A 51 -1.65 -4.79 -1.15
CA LEU A 51 -2.27 -3.69 -0.41
C LEU A 51 -2.91 -4.23 0.86
N GLY A 52 -2.79 -3.51 1.96
CA GLY A 52 -3.22 -4.03 3.26
C GLY A 52 -2.19 -5.00 3.83
N TYR A 53 -2.61 -6.22 4.18
CA TYR A 53 -1.78 -7.19 4.89
C TYR A 53 -0.59 -7.67 4.06
N ARG A 54 0.62 -7.42 4.55
CA ARG A 54 1.89 -7.79 3.92
C ARG A 54 2.65 -8.87 4.67
N GLY A 55 2.03 -9.49 5.68
CA GLY A 55 2.69 -10.48 6.52
C GLY A 55 3.06 -9.97 7.90
N LEU A 56 3.89 -10.75 8.58
CA LEU A 56 4.32 -10.53 9.95
C LEU A 56 5.81 -10.25 10.01
N VAL A 57 6.21 -9.14 10.60
CA VAL A 57 7.63 -8.86 10.91
C VAL A 57 7.88 -9.24 12.37
N ILE A 58 8.82 -10.15 12.57
CA ILE A 58 9.20 -10.67 13.88
C ILE A 58 10.64 -10.20 14.16
N GLU A 59 10.81 -9.46 15.25
CA GLU A 59 12.08 -8.85 15.65
C GLU A 59 12.43 -9.30 17.07
N GLN A 60 13.59 -9.90 17.23
CA GLN A 60 14.18 -10.14 18.54
C GLN A 60 14.87 -8.83 18.96
N GLU A 61 14.46 -8.18 20.05
CA GLU A 61 15.11 -6.94 20.50
C GLU A 61 16.28 -7.26 21.45
N GLY A 62 17.46 -6.73 21.15
CA GLY A 62 18.67 -6.98 21.92
C GLY A 62 19.23 -8.40 21.70
N LYS A 63 19.50 -9.14 22.79
CA LYS A 63 20.03 -10.50 22.71
C LYS A 63 18.97 -11.45 22.13
N ARG A 64 19.37 -12.28 21.17
CA ARG A 64 18.46 -13.29 20.57
C ARG A 64 17.90 -14.22 21.64
N LEU A 65 16.58 -14.36 21.65
CA LEU A 65 15.87 -15.36 22.45
C LEU A 65 16.09 -16.75 21.89
N ILE A 66 16.08 -16.89 20.56
CA ILE A 66 16.41 -18.11 19.82
C ILE A 66 17.63 -17.81 18.96
N ALA A 67 18.79 -18.37 19.34
CA ALA A 67 20.09 -18.01 18.75
C ALA A 67 20.16 -18.30 17.24
N ASP A 68 19.58 -19.42 16.81
CA ASP A 68 19.59 -19.90 15.43
C ASP A 68 18.59 -19.18 14.52
N MET A 69 17.69 -18.38 15.11
CA MET A 69 16.74 -17.56 14.35
C MET A 69 17.36 -16.21 13.99
N PRO A 70 17.04 -15.65 12.81
CA PRO A 70 17.45 -14.31 12.43
C PRO A 70 17.01 -13.26 13.47
N GLN A 71 17.75 -12.16 13.56
CA GLN A 71 17.38 -11.05 14.45
C GLN A 71 16.03 -10.44 14.05
N ARG A 72 15.81 -10.32 12.74
CA ARG A 72 14.59 -9.82 12.12
C ARG A 72 14.22 -10.76 10.98
N LEU A 73 12.97 -11.19 10.96
CA LEU A 73 12.42 -12.01 9.90
C LEU A 73 11.05 -11.48 9.50
N HIS A 74 10.70 -11.64 8.23
CA HIS A 74 9.41 -11.27 7.68
C HIS A 74 8.76 -12.54 7.14
N TYR A 75 7.63 -12.93 7.71
CA TYR A 75 6.83 -14.06 7.26
C TYR A 75 5.70 -13.56 6.37
N ALA A 76 5.65 -14.01 5.12
CA ALA A 76 4.58 -13.70 4.19
C ALA A 76 4.61 -14.64 2.98
N HIS A 77 3.46 -14.89 2.34
CA HIS A 77 3.34 -15.83 1.20
C HIS A 77 3.95 -17.22 1.43
N ASP A 78 3.86 -17.76 2.65
CA ASP A 78 4.50 -19.02 3.07
C ASP A 78 6.01 -19.01 2.88
N MET A 79 6.59 -17.83 2.98
CA MET A 79 8.00 -17.59 2.88
C MET A 79 8.44 -16.81 4.11
N VAL A 80 9.63 -17.16 4.60
CA VAL A 80 10.36 -16.35 5.57
C VAL A 80 11.48 -15.64 4.83
N TYR A 81 11.52 -14.32 4.98
CA TYR A 81 12.56 -13.44 4.47
C TYR A 81 13.42 -12.92 5.62
N ALA A 82 14.74 -13.05 5.49
CA ALA A 82 15.69 -12.51 6.45
C ALA A 82 17.05 -12.29 5.78
N ASP A 83 17.68 -11.14 6.03
CA ASP A 83 19.05 -10.84 5.59
C ASP A 83 19.34 -11.10 4.10
N GLY A 84 18.38 -10.73 3.22
CA GLY A 84 18.49 -10.96 1.77
C GLY A 84 18.40 -12.44 1.36
N LYS A 85 17.88 -13.28 2.25
CA LYS A 85 17.61 -14.70 2.03
C LYS A 85 16.14 -15.00 2.25
N ALA A 86 15.68 -16.08 1.66
CA ALA A 86 14.33 -16.57 1.81
C ALA A 86 14.28 -18.10 1.94
N ALA A 87 13.25 -18.61 2.60
CA ALA A 87 12.94 -20.03 2.70
C ALA A 87 11.43 -20.23 2.68
N LYS A 88 10.98 -21.36 2.11
CA LYS A 88 9.59 -21.80 2.26
C LYS A 88 9.34 -22.15 3.72
N ALA A 89 8.25 -21.61 4.24
CA ALA A 89 7.75 -21.85 5.57
C ALA A 89 6.50 -22.72 5.53
N GLU A 90 6.17 -23.31 6.67
CA GLU A 90 4.88 -23.94 6.85
C GLU A 90 3.76 -22.89 6.87
N GLU A 91 2.61 -23.27 6.34
CA GLU A 91 1.40 -22.44 6.34
C GLU A 91 0.88 -22.22 7.77
N GLY A 92 0.20 -21.10 7.99
CA GLY A 92 -0.63 -20.91 9.18
C GLY A 92 0.00 -20.14 10.34
N LEU A 93 1.12 -19.44 10.14
CA LEU A 93 1.63 -18.52 11.17
C LEU A 93 0.63 -17.38 11.44
N GLU A 94 -0.18 -17.01 10.46
CA GLU A 94 -1.22 -15.99 10.60
C GLU A 94 -2.28 -16.37 11.66
N SER A 95 -2.47 -17.65 11.96
CA SER A 95 -3.33 -18.10 13.08
C SER A 95 -2.88 -17.53 14.42
N PHE A 96 -1.56 -17.40 14.62
CA PHE A 96 -1.00 -16.83 15.84
C PHE A 96 -1.39 -15.36 16.02
N LEU A 97 -1.51 -14.61 14.91
CA LEU A 97 -1.96 -13.23 14.95
C LEU A 97 -3.39 -13.15 15.49
N PHE A 98 -4.32 -13.97 14.96
CA PHE A 98 -5.72 -14.02 15.40
C PHE A 98 -5.84 -14.27 16.91
N ASP A 99 -5.07 -15.22 17.43
CA ASP A 99 -5.08 -15.57 18.86
C ASP A 99 -4.56 -14.43 19.76
N ASN A 100 -3.77 -13.51 19.22
CA ASN A 100 -3.07 -12.46 19.97
C ASN A 100 -3.48 -11.04 19.61
N PHE A 101 -4.51 -10.86 18.77
CA PHE A 101 -4.97 -9.54 18.28
C PHE A 101 -5.16 -8.50 19.39
N LYS A 102 -5.69 -8.92 20.54
CA LYS A 102 -5.94 -8.07 21.72
C LYS A 102 -4.69 -7.42 22.31
N LYS A 103 -3.49 -7.90 21.96
CA LYS A 103 -2.19 -7.38 22.44
C LYS A 103 -1.60 -6.32 21.51
N LEU A 104 -2.18 -6.08 20.33
CA LEU A 104 -1.71 -5.07 19.38
C LEU A 104 -1.86 -3.65 19.94
N ARG A 105 -0.82 -2.84 19.74
CA ARG A 105 -0.79 -1.40 20.04
C ARG A 105 -1.01 -0.61 18.75
N ASN A 106 -1.32 0.68 18.90
CA ASN A 106 -1.58 1.64 17.81
C ASN A 106 -2.86 1.35 16.99
N VAL A 107 -3.84 0.66 17.58
CA VAL A 107 -5.10 0.28 16.91
C VAL A 107 -6.35 0.92 17.51
N LYS A 108 -6.21 1.72 18.59
CA LYS A 108 -7.35 2.27 19.33
C LYS A 108 -8.17 3.27 18.52
N ASP A 109 -7.52 4.03 17.66
CA ASP A 109 -8.16 5.05 16.80
C ASP A 109 -8.55 4.49 15.42
N LEU A 110 -8.73 3.17 15.33
CA LEU A 110 -9.14 2.46 14.13
C LEU A 110 -10.43 1.68 14.45
N PRO A 111 -11.61 2.30 14.25
CA PRO A 111 -12.89 1.59 14.36
C PRO A 111 -12.87 0.34 13.48
N ASP A 112 -13.47 -0.74 13.97
CA ASP A 112 -13.56 -2.03 13.26
C ASP A 112 -12.23 -2.65 12.82
N PHE A 113 -11.08 -2.15 13.30
CA PHE A 113 -9.74 -2.59 12.90
C PHE A 113 -9.59 -4.11 12.87
N ARG A 114 -10.05 -4.77 13.94
CA ARG A 114 -10.00 -6.23 14.05
C ARG A 114 -10.79 -6.89 12.92
N ARG A 115 -12.05 -6.49 12.75
CA ARG A 115 -12.95 -7.04 11.72
C ARG A 115 -12.38 -6.78 10.32
N THR A 116 -11.96 -5.56 10.04
CA THR A 116 -11.38 -5.17 8.74
C THR A 116 -10.11 -5.96 8.46
N THR A 117 -9.22 -6.10 9.44
CA THR A 117 -8.00 -6.89 9.26
C THR A 117 -8.30 -8.38 9.11
N GLU A 118 -9.27 -8.93 9.86
CA GLU A 118 -9.72 -10.31 9.71
C GLU A 118 -10.27 -10.58 8.30
N VAL A 119 -11.07 -9.66 7.75
CA VAL A 119 -11.60 -9.74 6.38
C VAL A 119 -10.48 -9.67 5.35
N GLN A 120 -9.61 -8.66 5.41
CA GLN A 120 -8.49 -8.50 4.47
C GLN A 120 -7.51 -9.68 4.53
N LEU A 121 -7.23 -10.18 5.73
CA LEU A 121 -6.35 -11.32 5.92
C LEU A 121 -6.97 -12.61 5.37
N LYS A 122 -8.27 -12.83 5.62
CA LYS A 122 -8.98 -13.97 5.04
C LYS A 122 -8.99 -13.91 3.52
N GLU A 123 -9.34 -12.77 2.95
CA GLU A 123 -9.32 -12.55 1.50
C GLU A 123 -7.93 -12.80 0.91
N TYR A 124 -6.88 -12.27 1.55
CA TYR A 124 -5.51 -12.52 1.15
C TYR A 124 -5.15 -14.01 1.19
N LEU A 125 -5.52 -14.73 2.25
CA LEU A 125 -5.25 -16.17 2.37
C LEU A 125 -5.99 -16.97 1.30
N ASP A 126 -7.26 -16.65 1.06
CA ASP A 126 -8.10 -17.31 0.04
C ASP A 126 -7.56 -17.08 -1.37
N LYS A 127 -7.06 -15.87 -1.66
CA LYS A 127 -6.52 -15.47 -2.98
C LYS A 127 -5.01 -15.62 -3.10
N ARG A 128 -4.31 -16.11 -2.07
CA ARG A 128 -2.84 -16.06 -1.96
C ARG A 128 -2.12 -16.70 -3.14
N LYS A 129 -2.58 -17.89 -3.55
CA LYS A 129 -2.01 -18.62 -4.69
C LYS A 129 -2.15 -17.81 -5.98
N LEU A 130 -3.30 -17.17 -6.19
CA LEU A 130 -3.52 -16.29 -7.35
C LEU A 130 -2.54 -15.12 -7.35
N TYR A 131 -2.35 -14.45 -6.20
CA TYR A 131 -1.36 -13.38 -6.06
C TYR A 131 0.07 -13.82 -6.36
N ILE A 132 0.50 -14.96 -5.80
CA ILE A 132 1.85 -15.49 -6.05
C ILE A 132 2.03 -15.86 -7.53
N ASP A 133 1.09 -16.62 -8.10
CA ASP A 133 1.15 -17.08 -9.49
C ASP A 133 1.17 -15.89 -10.47
N ASN A 134 0.30 -14.90 -10.24
CA ASN A 134 0.24 -13.70 -11.09
C ASN A 134 1.50 -12.83 -10.94
N TYR A 135 2.04 -12.71 -9.72
CA TYR A 135 3.28 -11.97 -9.49
C TYR A 135 4.44 -12.59 -10.27
N LEU A 136 4.65 -13.91 -10.12
CA LEU A 136 5.74 -14.62 -10.78
C LEU A 136 5.63 -14.56 -12.30
N LYS A 137 4.40 -14.64 -12.83
CA LYS A 137 4.13 -14.54 -14.27
C LYS A 137 4.47 -13.15 -14.84
N ASN A 138 4.26 -12.08 -14.07
CA ASN A 138 4.38 -10.70 -14.52
C ASN A 138 5.52 -9.94 -13.82
N ILE A 139 6.56 -10.66 -13.39
CA ILE A 139 7.61 -10.12 -12.53
C ILE A 139 8.31 -8.89 -13.13
N ASP A 140 8.48 -8.84 -14.45
CA ASP A 140 9.13 -7.72 -15.13
C ASP A 140 8.33 -6.42 -15.01
N ILE A 141 7.00 -6.52 -14.87
CA ILE A 141 6.09 -5.40 -14.66
C ILE A 141 6.10 -4.98 -13.18
N PHE A 142 6.15 -5.94 -12.26
CA PHE A 142 6.02 -5.71 -10.82
C PHE A 142 7.34 -5.57 -10.07
N ARG A 143 8.49 -5.62 -10.75
CA ARG A 143 9.82 -5.49 -10.13
C ARG A 143 9.97 -4.21 -9.30
N ASP A 144 9.31 -3.13 -9.73
CA ASP A 144 9.35 -1.83 -9.05
C ASP A 144 8.53 -1.82 -7.74
N ASP A 145 7.82 -2.90 -7.42
CA ASP A 145 7.19 -3.11 -6.11
C ASP A 145 8.18 -3.60 -5.05
N ILE A 146 9.29 -4.25 -5.45
CA ILE A 146 10.34 -4.70 -4.52
C ILE A 146 11.34 -3.56 -4.31
N ILE A 147 11.15 -2.81 -3.21
CA ILE A 147 11.99 -1.64 -2.91
C ILE A 147 12.80 -1.88 -1.65
N LEU A 148 14.04 -2.35 -1.83
CA LEU A 148 14.98 -2.61 -0.72
C LEU A 148 15.45 -1.32 -0.02
N ARG A 149 15.46 -0.19 -0.73
CA ARG A 149 15.85 1.13 -0.22
C ARG A 149 14.95 2.21 -0.82
N PRO A 150 13.94 2.72 -0.08
CA PRO A 150 13.01 3.69 -0.63
C PRO A 150 13.65 5.08 -0.79
N VAL A 151 13.41 5.71 -1.94
CA VAL A 151 13.74 7.11 -2.23
C VAL A 151 12.76 8.04 -1.50
N CYS A 152 11.47 7.67 -1.47
CA CYS A 152 10.43 8.34 -0.68
C CYS A 152 9.94 7.40 0.43
N PRO A 153 10.55 7.40 1.64
CA PRO A 153 10.25 6.43 2.70
C PRO A 153 8.82 6.47 3.24
N CYS A 154 8.15 7.63 3.15
CA CYS A 154 6.76 7.79 3.61
C CYS A 154 5.72 7.43 2.54
N ALA A 155 6.16 7.18 1.29
CA ALA A 155 5.27 6.83 0.20
C ALA A 155 4.99 5.33 0.13
N PRO A 156 3.80 4.92 -0.34
CA PRO A 156 3.56 3.53 -0.70
C PRO A 156 4.47 3.08 -1.84
N ALA A 157 4.76 1.79 -1.91
CA ALA A 157 5.24 1.20 -3.16
C ALA A 157 4.15 1.35 -4.25
N PRO A 158 4.47 1.24 -5.54
CA PRO A 158 3.45 1.25 -6.60
C PRO A 158 2.39 0.14 -6.42
N ASP A 159 2.78 -0.97 -5.79
CA ASP A 159 1.94 -2.12 -5.45
C ASP A 159 1.14 -2.65 -6.66
N LEU A 160 1.75 -2.63 -7.85
CA LEU A 160 1.07 -2.95 -9.11
C LEU A 160 0.43 -4.34 -9.08
N ALA A 161 1.10 -5.32 -8.49
CA ALA A 161 0.54 -6.65 -8.33
C ALA A 161 -0.77 -6.64 -7.52
N ALA A 162 -0.83 -5.84 -6.47
CA ALA A 162 -2.01 -5.73 -5.63
C ALA A 162 -3.21 -5.11 -6.38
N TRP A 163 -2.95 -4.08 -7.19
CA TRP A 163 -3.99 -3.38 -7.94
C TRP A 163 -4.43 -4.11 -9.21
N ASN A 164 -3.65 -5.08 -9.72
CA ASN A 164 -3.83 -5.67 -11.04
C ASN A 164 -4.08 -7.19 -11.04
N THR A 165 -3.90 -7.88 -9.91
CA THR A 165 -4.06 -9.35 -9.89
C THR A 165 -5.52 -9.77 -9.83
N ASP A 166 -6.29 -9.10 -8.99
CA ASP A 166 -7.67 -9.44 -8.74
C ASP A 166 -8.58 -8.57 -9.64
N PRO A 167 -9.40 -9.18 -10.51
CA PRO A 167 -10.30 -8.43 -11.38
C PRO A 167 -11.27 -7.53 -10.60
N ASP A 168 -11.77 -7.96 -9.43
CA ASP A 168 -12.72 -7.17 -8.65
C ASP A 168 -12.00 -5.95 -8.07
N VAL A 169 -10.79 -6.12 -7.53
CA VAL A 169 -9.95 -5.01 -7.07
C VAL A 169 -9.62 -4.05 -8.23
N THR A 170 -9.31 -4.60 -9.40
CA THR A 170 -9.00 -3.81 -10.59
C THR A 170 -10.22 -3.03 -11.06
N TRP A 171 -11.41 -3.64 -11.03
CA TRP A 171 -12.63 -3.04 -11.56
C TRP A 171 -13.24 -2.02 -10.60
N ASP A 172 -13.28 -2.34 -9.30
CA ASP A 172 -13.98 -1.55 -8.27
C ASP A 172 -13.12 -0.42 -7.68
N ASN A 173 -11.89 -0.22 -8.17
CA ASN A 173 -11.03 0.86 -7.70
C ASN A 173 -10.50 1.70 -8.86
N ASN A 174 -10.59 3.02 -8.73
CA ASN A 174 -10.26 3.97 -9.79
C ASN A 174 -8.94 4.71 -9.52
N CYS A 175 -8.70 5.79 -10.29
CA CYS A 175 -7.53 6.65 -10.13
C CYS A 175 -7.44 7.32 -8.76
N TYR A 176 -8.58 7.68 -8.15
CA TYR A 176 -8.63 8.29 -6.82
C TYR A 176 -8.30 7.29 -5.72
N ASN A 177 -8.85 6.07 -5.77
CA ASN A 177 -8.46 4.96 -4.89
C ASN A 177 -6.95 4.69 -4.97
N TYR A 178 -6.44 4.57 -6.20
CA TYR A 178 -5.02 4.35 -6.44
C TYR A 178 -4.16 5.51 -5.91
N GLY A 179 -4.52 6.75 -6.27
CA GLY A 179 -3.81 7.98 -5.90
C GLY A 179 -3.70 8.17 -4.39
N THR A 180 -4.79 7.89 -3.68
CA THR A 180 -4.86 7.96 -2.21
C THR A 180 -4.29 6.72 -1.52
N ASN A 181 -4.00 5.67 -2.30
CA ASN A 181 -3.58 4.36 -1.83
C ASN A 181 -4.58 3.76 -0.81
N TYR A 182 -5.87 3.94 -1.09
CA TYR A 182 -6.97 3.39 -0.31
C TYR A 182 -7.89 2.57 -1.21
N ARG A 183 -8.01 1.28 -0.87
CA ARG A 183 -8.87 0.33 -1.57
C ARG A 183 -10.24 0.32 -0.89
N SER A 184 -11.17 1.14 -1.39
CA SER A 184 -12.54 1.17 -0.88
C SER A 184 -13.42 0.10 -1.52
N ASP A 185 -13.01 -0.44 -2.68
CA ASP A 185 -13.79 -1.39 -3.46
C ASP A 185 -15.19 -0.83 -3.83
N SER A 186 -15.27 0.49 -4.09
CA SER A 186 -16.51 1.25 -4.33
C SER A 186 -16.44 2.24 -5.50
N PHE A 187 -15.31 2.30 -6.21
CA PHE A 187 -15.02 3.30 -7.25
C PHE A 187 -15.16 4.75 -6.73
N ALA A 188 -14.55 5.00 -5.57
CA ALA A 188 -14.77 6.19 -4.77
C ALA A 188 -14.52 7.53 -5.50
N GLN A 189 -15.31 8.54 -5.13
CA GLN A 189 -15.23 9.89 -5.70
C GLN A 189 -14.71 10.92 -4.69
N PRO A 190 -13.90 11.92 -5.11
CA PRO A 190 -13.46 13.01 -4.24
C PRO A 190 -14.64 13.77 -3.63
N GLY A 191 -14.70 13.79 -2.30
CA GLY A 191 -15.71 14.45 -1.49
C GLY A 191 -16.92 13.58 -1.13
N GLU A 192 -17.00 12.35 -1.65
CA GLU A 192 -18.14 11.46 -1.45
C GLU A 192 -18.35 11.11 0.03
N ALA A 193 -17.27 10.71 0.71
CA ALA A 193 -17.31 10.32 2.13
C ALA A 193 -17.72 11.46 3.07
N THR A 194 -17.58 12.71 2.61
CA THR A 194 -17.89 13.91 3.39
C THR A 194 -19.16 14.62 2.91
N GLY A 195 -19.84 14.07 1.90
CA GLY A 195 -21.02 14.69 1.28
C GLY A 195 -20.71 15.97 0.50
N GLN A 196 -19.44 16.23 0.22
CA GLN A 196 -18.93 17.40 -0.52
C GLN A 196 -18.37 16.98 -1.88
N ILE A 197 -19.04 16.03 -2.54
CA ILE A 197 -18.65 15.53 -3.86
C ILE A 197 -18.58 16.70 -4.85
N TYR A 198 -17.59 16.66 -5.72
CA TYR A 198 -17.45 17.68 -6.77
C TYR A 198 -18.72 17.77 -7.63
N THR A 199 -19.04 18.98 -8.07
CA THR A 199 -20.18 19.26 -8.96
C THR A 199 -19.73 19.59 -10.39
N THR A 200 -18.41 19.78 -10.58
CA THR A 200 -17.83 20.12 -11.88
C THR A 200 -16.33 19.80 -11.92
N PHE A 201 -15.83 19.53 -13.13
CA PHE A 201 -14.42 19.34 -13.49
C PHE A 201 -13.97 20.41 -14.52
N SER A 202 -14.72 21.52 -14.64
CA SER A 202 -14.42 22.61 -15.59
C SER A 202 -13.11 23.34 -15.32
N ALA A 203 -12.68 23.39 -14.04
CA ALA A 203 -11.44 24.00 -13.62
C ALA A 203 -10.97 23.42 -12.28
N CYS A 204 -9.68 23.63 -11.97
CA CYS A 204 -9.07 23.22 -10.71
C CYS A 204 -9.70 23.90 -9.49
N ASP A 205 -10.07 25.17 -9.67
CA ASP A 205 -10.77 26.00 -8.71
C ASP A 205 -12.02 26.58 -9.37
N VAL A 206 -13.13 26.56 -8.65
CA VAL A 206 -14.41 27.09 -9.10
C VAL A 206 -15.04 27.96 -8.02
N ALA A 207 -15.80 28.96 -8.44
CA ALA A 207 -16.56 29.84 -7.55
C ALA A 207 -17.69 29.07 -6.85
N ALA A 208 -18.02 29.47 -5.63
CA ALA A 208 -19.20 28.95 -4.93
C ALA A 208 -20.49 29.29 -5.72
N PRO A 209 -21.51 28.42 -5.70
CA PRO A 209 -21.64 27.21 -4.88
C PRO A 209 -21.02 25.94 -5.49
N ALA A 210 -20.37 26.02 -6.66
CA ALA A 210 -19.78 24.85 -7.29
C ALA A 210 -18.60 24.29 -6.47
N ILE A 211 -18.42 22.97 -6.53
CA ILE A 211 -17.34 22.24 -5.88
C ILE A 211 -16.45 21.64 -6.97
N SER A 212 -15.16 21.97 -6.98
CA SER A 212 -14.19 21.34 -7.88
C SER A 212 -13.73 20.00 -7.31
N VAL A 213 -13.19 19.14 -8.17
CA VAL A 213 -12.55 17.87 -7.77
C VAL A 213 -11.51 18.08 -6.67
N LYS A 214 -10.71 19.16 -6.79
CA LYS A 214 -9.73 19.54 -5.76
C LYS A 214 -10.39 19.83 -4.41
N LYS A 215 -11.50 20.56 -4.38
CA LYS A 215 -12.22 20.88 -3.13
C LYS A 215 -12.83 19.63 -2.48
N GLY A 216 -13.40 18.71 -3.25
CA GLY A 216 -13.88 17.41 -2.75
C GLY A 216 -12.73 16.58 -2.15
N ALA A 217 -11.58 16.53 -2.82
CA ALA A 217 -10.40 15.87 -2.27
C ALA A 217 -9.91 16.52 -0.96
N VAL A 218 -9.95 17.84 -0.85
CA VAL A 218 -9.63 18.56 0.39
C VAL A 218 -10.61 18.22 1.51
N SER A 219 -11.92 18.11 1.22
CA SER A 219 -12.91 17.77 2.25
C SER A 219 -12.70 16.36 2.80
N ASP A 220 -12.28 15.41 1.96
CA ASP A 220 -11.90 14.07 2.39
C ASP A 220 -10.59 14.03 3.21
N GLY A 221 -9.82 15.14 3.24
CA GLY A 221 -8.64 15.31 4.07
C GLY A 221 -7.30 15.39 3.32
N LEU A 222 -7.30 15.46 1.98
CA LEU A 222 -6.06 15.75 1.24
C LEU A 222 -5.62 17.19 1.49
N VAL A 223 -4.32 17.40 1.64
CA VAL A 223 -3.76 18.75 1.82
C VAL A 223 -3.28 19.27 0.46
N ASP A 224 -3.84 20.38 -0.01
CA ASP A 224 -3.41 21.03 -1.26
C ASP A 224 -1.96 21.53 -1.15
N LYS A 225 -1.14 21.25 -2.17
CA LYS A 225 0.29 21.59 -2.24
C LYS A 225 0.64 22.17 -3.62
N PRO A 226 0.09 23.34 -3.99
CA PRO A 226 0.24 23.90 -5.34
C PRO A 226 1.69 24.22 -5.72
N ASN A 227 2.54 24.52 -4.73
CA ASN A 227 3.95 24.87 -4.93
C ASN A 227 4.91 23.69 -4.68
N GLN A 228 4.42 22.45 -4.61
CA GLN A 228 5.29 21.30 -4.36
C GLN A 228 6.23 21.05 -5.55
N ASP A 229 7.51 20.88 -5.25
CA ASP A 229 8.58 20.73 -6.25
C ASP A 229 8.87 19.24 -6.56
N ASN A 230 7.84 18.41 -6.74
CA ASN A 230 7.97 16.96 -7.06
C ASN A 230 8.95 16.16 -6.14
N LYS A 231 9.30 16.71 -4.98
CA LYS A 231 10.14 16.07 -3.96
C LYS A 231 9.29 15.20 -3.05
N CYS A 232 9.89 14.15 -2.49
CA CYS A 232 9.22 13.32 -1.49
C CYS A 232 8.69 14.20 -0.34
N ILE A 233 7.49 13.89 0.16
CA ILE A 233 6.87 14.61 1.26
C ILE A 233 6.76 13.71 2.49
N SER A 234 6.73 14.32 3.68
CA SER A 234 6.51 13.63 4.94
C SER A 234 5.66 14.51 5.87
N PRO A 235 4.72 13.92 6.65
CA PRO A 235 4.27 12.53 6.60
C PRO A 235 3.46 12.20 5.32
N GLY A 236 3.33 10.91 4.98
CA GLY A 236 2.48 10.48 3.85
C GLY A 236 3.13 10.58 2.46
N HIS A 237 2.32 10.76 1.42
CA HIS A 237 2.79 10.78 0.03
C HIS A 237 2.14 11.85 -0.83
N LEU A 238 2.72 12.07 -2.02
CA LEU A 238 2.17 12.97 -3.02
C LEU A 238 1.23 12.23 -3.98
N THR A 239 0.12 12.89 -4.28
CA THR A 239 -0.72 12.63 -5.44
C THR A 239 -0.74 13.88 -6.33
N ALA A 240 -1.09 13.74 -7.61
CA ALA A 240 -1.23 14.86 -8.54
C ALA A 240 -2.59 14.79 -9.22
N LEU A 241 -3.31 15.91 -9.22
CA LEU A 241 -4.60 16.07 -9.89
C LEU A 241 -4.41 16.71 -11.25
N VAL A 242 -4.97 16.08 -12.28
CA VAL A 242 -5.06 16.62 -13.63
C VAL A 242 -6.50 16.55 -14.13
N LEU A 243 -6.88 17.45 -15.04
CA LEU A 243 -8.23 17.52 -15.60
C LEU A 243 -8.21 17.40 -17.12
N HIS A 244 -9.28 16.82 -17.63
CA HIS A 244 -9.70 16.82 -19.02
C HIS A 244 -11.12 17.42 -19.11
N SER A 245 -11.55 17.81 -20.31
CA SER A 245 -12.93 18.27 -20.55
C SER A 245 -13.92 17.11 -20.35
N GLY A 246 -14.42 16.93 -19.13
CA GLY A 246 -15.36 15.86 -18.81
C GLY A 246 -14.90 14.92 -17.70
N ASP A 247 -13.63 15.00 -17.30
CA ASP A 247 -13.02 13.98 -16.46
C ASP A 247 -11.83 14.53 -15.65
N TYR A 248 -11.44 13.79 -14.63
CA TYR A 248 -10.25 14.06 -13.84
C TYR A 248 -9.41 12.80 -13.70
N HIS A 249 -8.13 12.98 -13.39
CA HIS A 249 -7.25 11.85 -13.18
C HIS A 249 -6.20 12.14 -12.11
N TRP A 250 -5.76 11.06 -11.46
CA TRP A 250 -4.83 11.12 -10.34
C TRP A 250 -3.58 10.26 -10.61
N TYR A 251 -2.42 10.82 -10.27
CA TYR A 251 -1.14 10.12 -10.24
C TYR A 251 -0.64 10.00 -8.81
N ARG A 252 0.10 8.95 -8.48
CA ARG A 252 0.72 8.74 -7.16
C ARG A 252 2.23 8.71 -7.25
N LYS A 253 2.91 9.38 -6.34
CA LYS A 253 4.37 9.23 -6.18
C LYS A 253 4.66 8.00 -5.32
N GLY A 254 5.41 7.05 -5.87
CA GLY A 254 5.81 5.83 -5.19
C GLY A 254 7.07 6.00 -4.33
N SER A 255 7.34 5.01 -3.48
CA SER A 255 8.55 4.95 -2.66
C SER A 255 9.85 4.79 -3.46
N ASN A 256 9.76 4.38 -4.73
CA ASN A 256 10.88 4.39 -5.69
C ASN A 256 11.19 5.80 -6.24
N GLY A 257 10.41 6.83 -5.86
CA GLY A 257 10.56 8.21 -6.32
C GLY A 257 9.92 8.51 -7.68
N ARG A 258 9.41 7.49 -8.38
CA ARG A 258 8.68 7.59 -9.64
C ARG A 258 7.20 7.83 -9.41
N TRP A 259 6.47 8.07 -10.49
CA TRP A 259 5.03 8.20 -10.48
C TRP A 259 4.36 7.04 -11.19
N SER A 260 3.15 6.73 -10.76
CA SER A 260 2.27 5.72 -11.34
C SER A 260 0.83 6.19 -11.30
N HIS A 261 -0.04 5.52 -12.04
CA HIS A 261 -1.47 5.82 -12.07
C HIS A 261 -2.30 4.60 -12.43
N LYS A 262 -3.62 4.73 -12.27
CA LYS A 262 -4.62 3.72 -12.66
C LYS A 262 -5.77 4.38 -13.41
N PRO A 263 -5.82 4.32 -14.75
CA PRO A 263 -6.91 4.93 -15.52
C PRO A 263 -8.24 4.18 -15.35
N GLY A 264 -9.17 4.70 -14.55
CA GLY A 264 -10.49 4.10 -14.34
C GLY A 264 -10.42 2.61 -13.98
N HIS A 265 -11.13 1.77 -14.74
CA HIS A 265 -11.16 0.30 -14.58
C HIS A 265 -9.94 -0.44 -15.16
N THR A 266 -8.98 0.27 -15.76
CA THR A 266 -7.80 -0.37 -16.35
C THR A 266 -6.72 -0.67 -15.29
N PRO A 267 -5.76 -1.58 -15.57
CA PRO A 267 -4.66 -1.87 -14.65
C PRO A 267 -3.84 -0.63 -14.28
N ALA A 268 -3.34 -0.60 -13.05
CA ALA A 268 -2.35 0.36 -12.61
C ALA A 268 -1.02 0.18 -13.35
N THR A 269 -0.34 1.28 -13.64
CA THR A 269 0.89 1.30 -14.44
C THR A 269 1.83 2.43 -14.01
N LEU A 270 3.12 2.23 -14.29
CA LEU A 270 4.20 3.23 -14.14
C LEU A 270 4.45 4.02 -15.43
N LEU A 271 3.75 3.66 -16.51
CA LEU A 271 3.94 4.22 -17.83
C LEU A 271 2.92 5.31 -18.12
N ASP A 272 3.34 6.34 -18.85
CA ASP A 272 2.48 7.39 -19.37
C ASP A 272 1.74 6.92 -20.62
N ASN A 273 0.94 7.80 -21.23
CA ASN A 273 0.10 7.46 -22.38
C ASN A 273 0.91 7.16 -23.66
N SER A 274 2.21 7.48 -23.67
CA SER A 274 3.17 7.15 -24.73
C SER A 274 4.02 5.91 -24.39
N GLY A 275 3.78 5.25 -23.25
CA GLY A 275 4.54 4.08 -22.80
C GLY A 275 5.87 4.39 -22.11
N ASN A 276 6.11 5.64 -21.70
CA ASN A 276 7.34 6.06 -21.01
C ASN A 276 7.15 6.07 -19.49
N ILE A 277 8.22 5.79 -18.74
CA ILE A 277 8.18 5.86 -17.26
C ILE A 277 7.85 7.30 -16.80
N ILE A 278 6.86 7.43 -15.93
CA ILE A 278 6.43 8.74 -15.41
C ILE A 278 7.41 9.22 -14.34
N THR A 279 8.10 10.32 -14.62
CA THR A 279 9.02 10.99 -13.68
C THR A 279 8.41 12.26 -13.08
N ASP A 280 7.54 12.93 -13.83
CA ASP A 280 6.80 14.12 -13.40
C ASP A 280 5.43 14.21 -14.09
N PRO A 281 4.31 14.17 -13.35
CA PRO A 281 2.98 14.29 -13.92
C PRO A 281 2.72 15.63 -14.63
N ARG A 282 3.54 16.66 -14.39
CA ARG A 282 3.40 17.96 -15.08
C ARG A 282 3.82 17.88 -16.55
N THR A 283 4.77 16.99 -16.87
CA THR A 283 5.44 16.95 -18.18
C THR A 283 5.32 15.61 -18.90
N CYS A 284 4.81 14.55 -18.27
CA CYS A 284 4.58 13.28 -18.95
C CYS A 284 3.45 13.38 -19.99
N ASP A 285 3.37 12.39 -20.88
CA ASP A 285 2.22 12.27 -21.76
C ASP A 285 0.99 11.81 -20.97
N ARG A 286 0.11 12.76 -20.66
CA ARG A 286 -1.15 12.53 -19.95
C ARG A 286 -2.31 12.22 -20.88
N GLY A 287 -2.07 12.04 -22.19
CA GLY A 287 -3.10 11.91 -23.19
C GLY A 287 -4.08 13.10 -23.11
N PRO A 288 -5.39 12.87 -22.88
CA PRO A 288 -6.40 13.92 -22.89
C PRO A 288 -6.34 14.88 -21.69
N TYR A 289 -5.68 14.51 -20.57
CA TYR A 289 -5.63 15.33 -19.36
C TYR A 289 -4.56 16.42 -19.41
N ILE A 290 -4.83 17.47 -20.19
CA ILE A 290 -3.85 18.55 -20.46
C ILE A 290 -3.71 19.55 -19.30
N ASN A 291 -4.71 19.70 -18.43
CA ASN A 291 -4.70 20.70 -17.36
C ASN A 291 -4.11 20.12 -16.07
N PHE A 292 -2.90 20.54 -15.69
CA PHE A 292 -2.34 20.19 -14.38
C PHE A 292 -2.89 21.13 -13.32
N CYS A 293 -3.50 20.59 -12.26
CA CYS A 293 -4.09 21.42 -11.21
C CYS A 293 -3.15 21.66 -10.04
N THR A 294 -2.74 20.59 -9.38
CA THR A 294 -1.98 20.70 -8.15
C THR A 294 -1.34 19.36 -7.79
N PHE A 295 -0.30 19.42 -6.96
CA PHE A 295 0.06 18.29 -6.12
C PHE A 295 -0.76 18.35 -4.84
N MET A 296 -1.10 17.20 -4.28
CA MET A 296 -1.71 17.11 -2.96
C MET A 296 -0.98 16.10 -2.11
N GLN A 297 -1.05 16.29 -0.80
CA GLN A 297 -0.47 15.39 0.18
C GLN A 297 -1.58 14.52 0.79
N VAL A 298 -1.39 13.21 0.70
CA VAL A 298 -2.21 12.22 1.40
C VAL A 298 -1.51 11.89 2.71
N ILE A 299 -2.09 12.33 3.84
CA ILE A 299 -1.61 11.94 5.16
C ILE A 299 -2.45 10.74 5.59
N HIS A 300 -1.90 9.55 5.42
CA HIS A 300 -2.68 8.36 5.68
C HIS A 300 -3.17 8.31 7.13
N GLY A 301 -4.40 7.84 7.32
CA GLY A 301 -5.06 7.87 8.62
C GLY A 301 -5.77 9.17 8.98
N ARG A 302 -5.58 10.26 8.23
CA ARG A 302 -6.41 11.49 8.34
C ARG A 302 -7.43 11.63 7.21
N PHE A 303 -7.35 10.73 6.24
CA PHE A 303 -8.17 10.70 5.04
C PHE A 303 -9.39 9.80 5.26
N ILE A 304 -10.54 10.20 4.72
CA ILE A 304 -11.79 9.44 4.75
C ILE A 304 -12.27 9.23 3.32
N ILE A 305 -12.57 7.98 2.96
CA ILE A 305 -13.12 7.59 1.66
C ILE A 305 -14.07 6.42 1.90
N THR A 306 -15.15 6.37 1.14
CA THR A 306 -16.23 5.36 1.24
C THR A 306 -16.25 4.46 0.04
#